data_AF-A0A6G5A586-F1
#
_entry.id   AF-A0A6G5A586-F1
#
_cell.length_a   1.000
_cell.length_b   1.000
_cell.length_c   1.000
_cell.angle_alpha   90.00
_cell.angle_beta   90.00
_cell.angle_gamma   90.00
#
_symmetry.space_group_name_H-M   'P 1'
#
loop_
_entity.id
_entity.type
_entity.pdbx_description
1 polymer ?
#
loop_
_entity_poly.entity_id
_entity_poly.type
_entity_poly.pdbx_seq_one_letter_code
_entity_poly.pdbx_strand_id
1 'polypeptide(L)'
;SLGNISCKLSDVVLIVAKLSVPLEGDPTFATENVTVVRGRCLFNGREIVDRHTMKMSIPCVEATCWAPSKLVLLNKCPPPQLGYGCMLVHRYDAEYPWCCPQAICN
;
A
#
# COMPACT_ATOMS: atom_id res chain seq x y z
N SER A 1 24.24 -3.08 35.66
CA SER A 1 24.50 -1.70 35.22
C SER A 1 25.06 -1.70 33.81
N LEU A 2 24.58 -0.75 33.01
CA LEU A 2 25.06 -0.33 31.67
C LEU A 2 24.76 -1.33 30.53
N GLY A 3 24.35 -0.90 29.33
CA GLY A 3 24.58 0.40 28.72
C GLY A 3 23.54 0.80 27.67
N ASN A 4 23.40 2.11 27.54
CA ASN A 4 22.68 2.81 26.48
C ASN A 4 23.20 2.37 25.11
N ILE A 5 22.30 1.91 24.23
CA ILE A 5 22.61 1.75 22.81
C ILE A 5 22.49 3.14 22.18
N SER A 6 23.63 3.82 22.05
CA SER A 6 23.77 4.99 21.20
C SER A 6 24.09 4.52 19.79
N CYS A 7 23.12 4.63 18.87
CA CYS A 7 23.37 4.37 17.45
C CYS A 7 24.18 5.54 16.87
N LYS A 8 25.50 5.37 16.76
CA LYS A 8 26.36 6.30 16.02
C LYS A 8 26.09 6.19 14.52
N LEU A 9 25.87 7.33 13.88
CA LEU A 9 25.49 7.52 12.48
C LEU A 9 26.64 7.28 11.47
N SER A 10 27.63 6.44 11.76
CA SER A 10 28.90 6.42 10.99
C SER A 10 29.35 5.09 10.40
N ASP A 11 28.58 4.00 10.56
CA ASP A 11 28.96 2.69 10.00
C ASP A 11 27.92 2.14 9.01
N VAL A 12 27.30 2.99 8.18
CA VAL A 12 26.55 2.51 7.00
C VAL A 12 27.54 2.23 5.86
N VAL A 13 28.33 1.17 6.03
CA VAL A 13 29.07 0.57 4.93
C VAL A 13 28.03 -0.10 4.02
N LEU A 14 27.79 0.54 2.89
CA LEU A 14 26.90 0.08 1.83
C LEU A 14 27.48 -1.20 1.19
N ILE A 15 27.20 -2.36 1.79
CA ILE A 15 27.47 -3.65 1.13
C ILE A 15 26.37 -3.84 0.09
N VAL A 16 26.65 -3.40 -1.14
CA VAL A 16 25.87 -3.73 -2.33
C VAL A 16 26.19 -5.19 -2.70
N ALA A 17 25.76 -6.13 -1.86
CA ALA A 17 25.59 -7.50 -2.29
C ALA A 17 24.29 -7.55 -3.08
N LYS A 18 24.32 -8.17 -4.28
CA LYS A 18 23.14 -8.57 -5.04
C LYS A 18 22.30 -9.53 -4.21
N LEU A 19 21.55 -8.98 -3.28
CA LEU A 19 20.54 -9.67 -2.52
C LEU A 19 19.26 -9.51 -3.32
N SER A 20 19.03 -10.41 -4.27
CA SER A 20 17.68 -10.65 -4.79
C SER A 20 16.88 -11.44 -3.74
N VAL A 21 16.90 -10.97 -2.49
CA VAL A 21 15.83 -11.28 -1.57
C VAL A 21 14.70 -10.40 -2.06
N PRO A 22 13.53 -10.96 -2.47
CA PRO A 22 12.35 -10.14 -2.48
C PRO A 22 12.27 -9.63 -1.05
N LEU A 23 12.51 -8.33 -0.84
CA LEU A 23 11.91 -7.67 0.30
C LEU A 23 10.48 -8.15 0.22
N GLU A 24 10.02 -8.92 1.20
CA GLU A 24 8.61 -9.21 1.34
C GLU A 24 7.97 -7.85 1.54
N GLY A 25 7.72 -7.17 0.41
CA GLY A 25 7.19 -5.85 0.36
C GLY A 25 5.87 -5.97 1.07
N ASP A 26 5.68 -5.13 2.08
CA ASP A 26 4.42 -5.08 2.80
C ASP A 26 3.28 -5.13 1.77
N PRO A 27 2.46 -6.21 1.75
CA PRO A 27 1.49 -6.43 0.68
C PRO A 27 0.39 -5.36 0.68
N THR A 28 0.37 -4.49 1.71
CA THR A 28 -0.48 -3.31 1.77
C THR A 28 0.00 -2.17 0.86
N PHE A 29 1.23 -2.20 0.35
CA PHE A 29 1.72 -1.16 -0.58
C PHE A 29 2.01 -1.74 -1.96
N ALA A 30 1.55 -1.05 -2.99
CA ALA A 30 1.91 -1.37 -4.37
C ALA A 30 2.05 -0.11 -5.21
N THR A 31 2.70 -0.24 -6.37
CA THR A 31 2.76 0.82 -7.36
C THR A 31 2.28 0.28 -8.70
N GLU A 32 1.53 1.11 -9.44
CA GLU A 32 1.04 0.75 -10.76
C GLU A 32 1.36 1.86 -11.77
N ASN A 33 1.86 1.46 -12.94
CA ASN A 33 2.08 2.36 -14.08
C ASN A 33 0.73 2.80 -14.65
N VAL A 34 0.59 4.09 -14.91
CA VAL A 34 -0.65 4.68 -15.39
C VAL A 34 -0.43 5.63 -16.57
N THR A 35 -1.49 5.87 -17.32
CA THR A 35 -1.51 6.96 -18.30
C THR A 35 -1.74 8.28 -17.57
N VAL A 36 -1.02 9.33 -17.96
CA VAL A 36 -1.18 10.68 -17.40
C VAL A 36 -1.72 11.60 -18.48
N VAL A 37 -2.84 12.26 -18.20
CA VAL A 37 -3.48 13.22 -19.10
C VAL A 37 -3.63 14.54 -18.36
N ARG A 38 -3.03 15.62 -18.89
CA ARG A 38 -3.08 16.98 -18.31
C ARG A 38 -2.70 17.01 -16.81
N GLY A 39 -1.68 16.25 -16.43
CA GLY A 39 -1.21 16.16 -15.04
C GLY A 39 -2.10 15.34 -14.10
N ARG A 40 -3.00 14.50 -14.63
CA ARG A 40 -3.88 13.61 -13.86
C ARG A 40 -3.59 12.16 -14.22
N CYS A 41 -3.55 11.29 -13.22
CA CYS A 41 -3.42 9.84 -13.41
C CYS A 41 -4.76 9.24 -13.80
N LEU A 42 -4.79 8.42 -14.85
CA LEU A 42 -5.92 7.58 -15.21
C LEU A 42 -5.76 6.20 -14.55
N PHE A 43 -6.56 5.91 -13.52
CA PHE A 43 -6.51 4.67 -12.76
C PHE A 43 -7.92 4.09 -12.59
N ASN A 44 -8.14 2.84 -13.03
CA ASN A 44 -9.45 2.16 -12.99
C ASN A 44 -10.61 3.04 -13.49
N GLY A 45 -10.42 3.70 -14.64
CA GLY A 45 -11.42 4.57 -15.25
C GLY A 45 -11.68 5.89 -14.51
N ARG A 46 -10.90 6.21 -13.47
CA ARG A 46 -10.99 7.46 -12.70
C ARG A 46 -9.78 8.35 -12.94
N GLU A 47 -10.01 9.65 -12.87
CA GLU A 47 -8.94 10.65 -12.90
C GLU A 47 -8.55 11.07 -11.48
N ILE A 48 -7.28 10.95 -11.15
CA ILE A 48 -6.73 11.38 -9.86
C ILE A 48 -5.76 12.54 -10.12
N VAL A 49 -5.97 13.68 -9.47
CA VAL A 49 -5.10 14.86 -9.59
C VAL A 49 -3.72 14.52 -9.02
N ASP A 50 -2.65 15.07 -9.62
CA ASP A 50 -1.29 14.92 -9.09
C ASP A 50 -1.22 15.24 -7.59
N ARG A 51 -0.50 14.38 -6.84
CA ARG A 51 -0.36 14.40 -5.38
C ARG A 51 -1.67 14.30 -4.58
N HIS A 52 -2.80 14.01 -5.23
CA HIS A 52 -4.06 13.75 -4.54
C HIS A 52 -4.30 12.25 -4.40
N THR A 53 -5.11 11.96 -3.39
CA THR A 53 -5.47 10.61 -2.98
C THR A 53 -6.97 10.40 -3.20
N MET A 54 -7.34 9.22 -3.70
CA MET A 54 -8.73 8.81 -3.91
C MET A 54 -8.96 7.46 -3.23
N LYS A 55 -10.04 7.36 -2.46
CA LYS A 55 -10.50 6.10 -1.87
C LYS A 55 -11.49 5.44 -2.84
N MET A 56 -11.39 4.14 -2.98
CA MET A 56 -12.18 3.37 -3.96
C MET A 56 -12.78 2.14 -3.29
N SER A 57 -13.97 1.74 -3.75
CA SER A 57 -14.61 0.49 -3.36
C SER A 57 -14.12 -0.69 -4.20
N ILE A 58 -13.94 -0.45 -5.50
CA ILE A 58 -13.49 -1.45 -6.48
C ILE A 58 -12.42 -0.81 -7.39
N PRO A 59 -11.15 -1.27 -7.32
CA PRO A 59 -10.59 -2.13 -6.27
C PRO A 59 -10.65 -1.42 -4.90
N CYS A 60 -10.71 -2.18 -3.81
CA CYS A 60 -10.74 -1.61 -2.45
C CYS A 60 -9.35 -1.13 -2.04
N VAL A 61 -9.03 0.10 -2.42
CA VAL A 61 -7.71 0.72 -2.24
C VAL A 61 -7.84 2.21 -1.96
N GLU A 62 -6.78 2.78 -1.40
CA GLU A 62 -6.52 4.21 -1.44
C GLU A 62 -5.38 4.47 -2.44
N ALA A 63 -5.68 5.26 -3.47
CA ALA A 63 -4.82 5.48 -4.62
C ALA A 63 -4.30 6.92 -4.65
N THR A 64 -2.98 7.11 -4.62
CA THR A 64 -2.33 8.42 -4.70
C THR A 64 -1.61 8.60 -6.02
N CYS A 65 -1.95 9.66 -6.76
CA CYS A 65 -1.32 9.94 -8.05
C CYS A 65 0.04 10.61 -7.90
N TRP A 66 1.03 10.11 -8.64
CA TRP A 66 2.32 10.74 -8.89
C TRP A 66 2.51 10.93 -10.38
N ALA A 67 1.93 12.01 -10.91
CA ALA A 67 1.88 12.26 -12.36
C ALA A 67 3.27 12.41 -13.01
N PRO A 68 4.27 13.09 -12.39
CA PRO A 68 5.62 13.19 -12.96
C PRO A 68 6.28 11.83 -13.20
N SER A 69 5.99 10.86 -12.33
CA SER A 69 6.55 9.50 -12.39
C SER A 69 5.66 8.53 -13.18
N LYS A 70 4.48 8.96 -13.64
CA LYS A 70 3.47 8.12 -14.31
C LYS A 70 3.06 6.89 -13.49
N LEU A 71 2.96 7.08 -12.17
CA LEU A 71 2.64 6.02 -11.22
C LEU A 71 1.45 6.42 -10.34
N VAL A 72 0.72 5.42 -9.88
CA VAL A 72 -0.17 5.51 -8.72
C VAL A 72 0.41 4.66 -7.61
N LEU A 73 0.51 5.24 -6.41
CA LEU A 73 0.81 4.50 -5.18
C LEU A 73 -0.49 3.99 -4.59
N LEU A 74 -0.54 2.72 -4.25
CA LEU A 74 -1.72 2.04 -3.74
C LEU A 74 -1.48 1.59 -2.31
N ASN A 75 -2.37 2.04 -1.41
CA ASN A 75 -2.58 1.42 -0.11
C ASN A 75 -3.71 0.40 -0.28
N LYS A 76 -3.38 -0.88 -0.12
CA LYS A 76 -4.26 -2.03 -0.22
C LYS A 76 -4.69 -2.48 1.17
N CYS A 77 -5.79 -3.24 1.22
CA CYS A 77 -6.21 -3.87 2.46
C CYS A 77 -5.13 -4.81 3.01
N PRO A 78 -4.94 -4.85 4.33
CA PRO A 78 -4.08 -5.85 4.96
C PRO A 78 -4.60 -7.25 4.66
N PRO A 79 -3.72 -8.25 4.55
CA PRO A 79 -4.13 -9.63 4.43
C PRO A 79 -4.96 -10.01 5.66
N PRO A 80 -6.16 -10.58 5.48
CA PRO A 80 -7.00 -10.95 6.61
C PRO A 80 -6.33 -12.05 7.44
N GLN A 81 -6.37 -11.89 8.77
CA GLN A 81 -5.95 -12.94 9.69
C GLN A 81 -7.18 -13.79 10.04
N LEU A 82 -7.31 -14.95 9.41
CA LEU A 82 -8.39 -15.90 9.66
C LEU A 82 -8.02 -16.84 10.82
N GLY A 83 -8.64 -16.62 11.98
CA GLY A 83 -8.61 -17.56 13.11
C GLY A 83 -9.61 -18.73 12.92
N TYR A 84 -9.47 -19.77 13.75
CA TYR A 84 -10.43 -20.88 13.77
C TYR A 84 -11.83 -20.37 14.18
N GLY A 85 -12.87 -20.74 13.42
CA GLY A 85 -14.24 -20.27 13.68
C GLY A 85 -14.56 -18.86 13.19
N CYS A 86 -13.64 -18.19 12.50
CA CYS A 86 -13.87 -16.87 11.91
C CYS A 86 -14.30 -16.96 10.44
N MET A 87 -15.16 -16.04 10.01
CA MET A 87 -15.56 -15.86 8.61
C MET A 87 -15.10 -14.49 8.09
N LEU A 88 -14.78 -14.43 6.80
CA LEU A 88 -14.49 -13.17 6.13
C LEU A 88 -15.77 -12.48 5.67
N VAL A 89 -15.89 -11.19 5.97
CA VAL A 89 -16.97 -10.34 5.48
C VAL A 89 -16.38 -9.21 4.65
N HIS A 90 -17.01 -8.95 3.50
CA HIS A 90 -16.66 -7.89 2.57
C HIS A 90 -17.81 -6.88 2.43
N ARG A 91 -17.50 -5.59 2.39
CA ARG A 91 -18.47 -4.51 2.12
C ARG A 91 -18.13 -3.80 0.82
N TYR A 92 -18.64 -4.31 -0.30
CA TYR A 92 -18.33 -3.77 -1.63
C TYR A 92 -18.99 -2.41 -1.92
N ASP A 93 -19.95 -2.00 -1.10
CA ASP A 93 -20.68 -0.73 -1.16
C ASP A 93 -19.95 0.42 -0.45
N ALA A 94 -18.91 0.12 0.33
CA ALA A 94 -18.13 1.11 1.05
C ALA A 94 -16.80 1.44 0.33
N GLU A 95 -16.23 2.61 0.58
CA GLU A 95 -14.89 2.95 0.10
C GLU A 95 -13.82 2.54 1.10
N TYR A 96 -12.57 2.43 0.65
CA TYR A 96 -11.42 2.14 1.52
C TYR A 96 -11.37 3.11 2.71
N PRO A 97 -11.09 2.64 3.94
CA PRO A 97 -10.72 1.27 4.33
C PRO A 97 -11.92 0.37 4.68
N TRP A 98 -13.15 0.85 4.53
CA TRP A 98 -14.36 0.16 5.00
C TRP A 98 -14.80 -1.00 4.13
N CYS A 99 -14.36 -1.02 2.86
CA CYS A 99 -14.51 -2.20 2.00
C CYS A 99 -13.50 -3.31 2.27
N CYS A 100 -12.53 -3.09 3.18
CA CYS A 100 -11.52 -4.10 3.44
C CYS A 100 -12.11 -5.35 4.10
N PRO A 101 -11.58 -6.55 3.79
CA PRO A 101 -12.07 -7.78 4.38
C PRO A 101 -11.88 -7.76 5.90
N GLN A 102 -12.93 -8.08 6.64
CA GLN A 102 -12.89 -8.18 8.10
C GLN A 102 -13.15 -9.63 8.52
N ALA A 103 -12.34 -10.14 9.44
CA ALA A 103 -12.60 -11.42 10.09
C ALA A 103 -13.60 -11.19 11.24
N ILE A 104 -14.74 -11.87 11.17
CA ILE A 104 -15.72 -11.92 12.27
C ILE A 104 -15.65 -13.32 12.85
N CYS A 105 -15.36 -13.40 14.15
CA CYS A 105 -15.26 -14.65 14.90
C CYS A 105 -16.43 -14.75 15.87
N ASN A 106 -17.04 -15.93 15.97
CA ASN A 106 -18.11 -16.22 16.92
C ASN A 106 -17.57 -16.88 18.19
#